data_AF-A0A7S0T639-F1
#
_entry.id   AF-A0A7S0T639-F1
#
_cell.length_a   1.000
_cell.length_b   1.000
_cell.length_c   1.000
_cell.angle_alpha   90.00
_cell.angle_beta   90.00
_cell.angle_gamma   90.00
#
_symmetry.space_group_name_H-M   'P 1'
#
loop_
_entity.id
_entity.type
_entity.pdbx_description
1 polymer ?
#
loop_
_entity_poly.entity_id
_entity_poly.type
_entity_poly.pdbx_seq_one_letter_code
_entity_poly.pdbx_strand_id
1 'polypeptide(L)'
;GGLVTLKQSNCAGVSVRMGRGENANDDEKDRESPSEQQLQAFELSRRVFLVVLGSWSMWISAKLFYQRQLDLIFDQIAARLHPQRSKAPISLNTAFANQLLDAPLAVAEKQLGHAQVLLIVQDEIELRRRTEQFFRPASAAAGTDADPSDPKALNWLLYCRMHTICSVLPARSARRLFMESLGNALLESAVDSRGAIPREPTPDGIVSAVGRVLQNLEEVGFISGFKVEMSSLAEELLADGERAQMTVFADDVATMPAAQTMAGESYNDLAPVFIGPMLASLIEASGASCDFEEFYIDNTFQRNPYAYDPTGVVVQFNLQLMT
;
A
#
# COMPACT_ATOMS: atom_id res chain seq x y z
N GLY A 1 -43.51 7.23 19.22
CA GLY A 1 -43.30 7.88 20.52
C GLY A 1 -41.84 7.73 20.87
N GLY A 2 -41.14 8.83 21.11
CA GLY A 2 -39.69 8.86 21.32
C GLY A 2 -39.08 10.16 20.81
N LEU A 3 -39.41 11.26 21.50
CA LEU A 3 -38.95 12.61 21.23
C LEU A 3 -37.47 12.71 21.67
N VAL A 4 -36.54 13.01 20.76
CA VAL A 4 -35.17 13.38 21.11
C VAL A 4 -34.96 14.85 20.77
N THR A 5 -34.91 15.64 21.83
CA THR A 5 -34.60 17.07 21.87
C THR A 5 -33.12 17.34 21.55
N LEU A 6 -32.87 18.05 20.45
CA LEU A 6 -31.57 18.69 20.20
C LEU A 6 -31.49 20.00 20.99
N LYS A 7 -30.60 20.03 21.98
CA LYS A 7 -30.21 21.23 22.74
C LYS A 7 -29.46 22.19 21.81
N GLN A 8 -30.05 23.37 21.58
CA GLN A 8 -29.37 24.54 21.07
C GLN A 8 -28.47 25.13 22.17
N SER A 9 -27.20 25.37 21.84
CA SER A 9 -26.27 26.15 22.66
C SER A 9 -26.33 27.60 22.21
N ASN A 10 -26.78 28.48 23.11
CA ASN A 10 -26.65 29.92 23.02
C ASN A 10 -25.41 30.36 23.80
N CYS A 11 -24.67 31.36 23.28
CA CYS A 11 -24.37 32.64 23.95
C CYS A 11 -23.04 33.25 23.48
N ALA A 12 -23.14 34.38 22.76
CA ALA A 12 -22.34 35.59 23.04
C ALA A 12 -22.95 36.77 22.25
N GLY A 13 -24.13 37.23 22.69
CA GLY A 13 -24.73 38.48 22.23
C GLY A 13 -24.28 39.62 23.12
N VAL A 14 -23.44 40.51 22.58
CA VAL A 14 -23.04 41.77 23.23
C VAL A 14 -24.22 42.74 23.19
N SER A 15 -24.82 43.00 24.35
CA SER A 15 -25.87 43.99 24.54
C SER A 15 -25.26 45.32 24.99
N VAL A 16 -25.19 46.31 24.09
CA VAL A 16 -24.92 47.72 24.45
C VAL A 16 -26.26 48.45 24.46
N ARG A 17 -26.75 48.80 25.67
CA ARG A 17 -27.94 49.64 25.84
C ARG A 17 -27.49 51.07 26.14
N MET A 18 -27.79 51.97 25.21
CA MET A 18 -27.50 53.39 25.27
C MET A 18 -28.26 54.09 26.40
N GLY A 19 -27.55 55.04 27.03
CA GLY A 19 -28.09 56.01 27.96
C GLY A 19 -29.03 57.01 27.29
N ARG A 20 -30.01 57.41 28.09
CA ARG A 20 -31.07 58.37 27.82
C ARG A 20 -30.49 59.77 27.67
N GLY A 21 -30.80 60.43 26.54
CA GLY A 21 -30.46 61.83 26.30
C GLY A 21 -31.45 62.78 26.95
N GLU A 22 -30.94 63.93 27.39
CA GLU A 22 -31.64 65.20 27.54
C GLU A 22 -30.58 66.30 27.61
N ASN A 23 -30.37 67.00 26.50
CA ASN A 23 -30.45 68.47 26.42
C ASN A 23 -29.87 69.00 25.11
N ALA A 24 -30.68 69.85 24.49
CA ALA A 24 -30.41 70.63 23.31
C ALA A 24 -29.30 71.66 23.56
N ASN A 25 -28.47 71.92 22.55
CA ASN A 25 -28.44 73.21 21.87
C ASN A 25 -27.50 73.13 20.67
N ASP A 26 -28.02 73.60 19.54
CA ASP A 26 -27.35 74.42 18.53
C ASP A 26 -25.85 74.20 18.31
N ASP A 27 -25.52 73.54 17.21
CA ASP A 27 -24.66 74.19 16.22
C ASP A 27 -24.87 73.55 14.84
N GLU A 28 -25.58 74.31 14.02
CA GLU A 28 -25.75 74.11 12.60
C GLU A 28 -24.45 74.57 11.91
N LYS A 29 -23.57 73.63 11.55
CA LYS A 29 -22.53 73.84 10.55
C LYS A 29 -22.06 72.51 9.95
N ASP A 30 -22.03 72.49 8.63
CA ASP A 30 -21.26 71.57 7.79
C ASP A 30 -21.73 70.10 7.75
N ARG A 31 -22.90 69.87 7.13
CA ARG A 31 -23.21 68.59 6.48
C ARG A 31 -22.43 68.46 5.18
N GLU A 32 -21.12 68.25 5.30
CA GLU A 32 -20.32 67.70 4.20
C GLU A 32 -20.64 66.20 4.07
N SER A 33 -20.99 65.81 2.84
CA SER A 33 -21.28 64.44 2.43
C SER A 33 -20.12 63.49 2.78
N PRO A 34 -20.35 62.38 3.53
CA PRO A 34 -19.31 61.40 3.83
C PRO A 34 -19.10 60.46 2.63
N SER A 35 -18.82 60.99 1.43
CA SER A 35 -19.03 60.22 0.19
C SER A 35 -17.84 60.09 -0.76
N GLU A 36 -16.65 60.59 -0.45
CA GLU A 36 -15.49 60.36 -1.35
C GLU A 36 -14.25 59.88 -0.62
N GLN A 37 -13.91 60.47 0.53
CA GLN A 37 -12.70 60.08 1.28
C GLN A 37 -12.79 58.67 1.87
N GLN A 38 -13.98 58.25 2.33
CA GLN A 38 -14.19 56.88 2.82
C GLN A 38 -14.17 55.83 1.71
N LEU A 39 -14.70 56.17 0.52
CA LEU A 39 -14.63 55.28 -0.65
C LEU A 39 -13.19 55.15 -1.16
N GLN A 40 -12.42 56.25 -1.18
CA GLN A 40 -11.00 56.21 -1.53
C GLN A 40 -10.17 55.40 -0.53
N ALA A 41 -10.45 55.51 0.78
CA ALA A 41 -9.79 54.69 1.80
C ALA A 41 -10.11 53.19 1.64
N PHE A 42 -11.33 52.85 1.24
CA PHE A 42 -11.75 51.47 1.00
C PHE A 42 -11.16 50.88 -0.29
N GLU A 43 -11.03 51.67 -1.35
CA GLU A 43 -10.33 51.24 -2.56
C GLU A 43 -8.83 51.05 -2.33
N LEU A 44 -8.21 51.95 -1.56
CA LEU A 44 -6.80 51.84 -1.20
C LEU A 44 -6.54 50.59 -0.35
N SER A 45 -7.38 50.32 0.65
CA SER A 45 -7.24 49.13 1.51
C SER A 45 -7.45 47.83 0.72
N ARG A 46 -8.40 47.80 -0.22
CA ARG A 46 -8.61 46.65 -1.12
C ARG A 46 -7.42 46.40 -2.04
N ARG A 47 -6.80 47.45 -2.60
CA ARG A 47 -5.60 47.31 -3.44
C ARG A 47 -4.40 46.82 -2.63
N VAL A 48 -4.18 47.38 -1.44
CA VAL A 48 -3.11 46.93 -0.53
C VAL A 48 -3.32 45.48 -0.11
N PHE A 49 -4.55 45.08 0.23
CA PHE A 49 -4.88 43.71 0.61
C PHE A 49 -4.62 42.70 -0.52
N LEU A 50 -4.99 43.04 -1.76
CA LEU A 50 -4.72 42.20 -2.92
C LEU A 50 -3.22 42.07 -3.24
N VAL A 51 -2.44 43.15 -3.08
CA VAL A 51 -0.99 43.11 -3.25
C VAL A 51 -0.33 42.24 -2.17
N VAL A 52 -0.80 42.32 -0.93
CA VAL A 52 -0.30 41.48 0.18
C VAL A 52 -0.66 40.01 -0.07
N LEU A 53 -1.89 39.69 -0.45
CA LEU A 53 -2.31 38.33 -0.79
C LEU A 53 -1.55 37.76 -1.98
N GLY A 54 -1.38 38.55 -3.05
CA GLY A 54 -0.61 38.16 -4.22
C GLY A 54 0.85 37.86 -3.85
N SER A 55 1.47 38.72 -3.04
CA SER A 55 2.86 38.53 -2.57
C SER A 55 2.99 37.31 -1.67
N TRP A 56 2.02 37.04 -0.78
CA TRP A 56 2.00 35.83 0.04
C TRP A 56 1.83 34.56 -0.79
N SER A 57 0.94 34.57 -1.78
CA SER A 57 0.74 33.41 -2.66
C SER A 57 2.00 33.10 -3.46
N MET A 58 2.67 34.13 -3.99
CA MET A 58 3.94 33.99 -4.71
C MET A 58 5.06 33.50 -3.79
N TRP A 59 5.11 33.96 -2.54
CA TRP A 59 6.09 33.50 -1.55
C TRP A 59 5.85 32.04 -1.14
N ILE A 60 4.59 31.63 -0.92
CA ILE A 60 4.23 30.24 -0.61
C ILE A 60 4.55 29.33 -1.80
N SER A 61 4.21 29.73 -3.03
CA SER A 61 4.55 28.96 -4.24
C SER A 61 6.05 28.85 -4.45
N ALA A 62 6.81 29.94 -4.25
CA ALA A 62 8.26 29.91 -4.30
C ALA A 62 8.82 28.98 -3.22
N LYS A 63 8.32 29.06 -1.98
CA LYS A 63 8.76 28.19 -0.88
C LYS A 63 8.49 26.72 -1.18
N LEU A 64 7.30 26.37 -1.66
CA LEU A 64 6.95 25.00 -2.05
C LEU A 64 7.78 24.50 -3.23
N PHE A 65 8.08 25.37 -4.20
CA PHE A 65 8.93 25.05 -5.35
C PHE A 65 10.39 24.81 -4.92
N TYR A 66 10.94 25.69 -4.09
CA TYR A 66 12.30 25.55 -3.55
C TYR A 66 12.40 24.36 -2.62
N GLN A 67 11.37 24.07 -1.81
CA GLN A 67 11.32 22.90 -0.96
C GLN A 67 11.34 21.62 -1.79
N ARG A 68 10.53 21.53 -2.85
CA ARG A 68 10.60 20.40 -3.81
C ARG A 68 11.96 20.26 -4.48
N GLN A 69 12.59 21.36 -4.88
CA GLN A 69 13.92 21.29 -5.48
C GLN A 69 14.99 20.87 -4.48
N LEU A 70 14.88 21.33 -3.22
CA LEU A 70 15.76 20.90 -2.15
C LEU A 70 15.55 19.42 -1.83
N ASP A 71 14.31 18.94 -1.74
CA ASP A 71 13.99 17.53 -1.54
C ASP A 71 14.60 16.68 -2.67
N LEU A 72 14.47 17.11 -3.94
CA LEU A 72 15.10 16.44 -5.08
C LEU A 72 16.64 16.44 -5.02
N ILE A 73 17.24 17.54 -4.56
CA ILE A 73 18.70 17.63 -4.39
C ILE A 73 19.14 16.74 -3.21
N PHE A 74 18.39 16.71 -2.12
CA PHE A 74 18.64 15.84 -0.97
C PHE A 74 18.46 14.37 -1.34
N ASP A 75 17.47 14.01 -2.16
CA ASP A 75 17.27 12.66 -2.69
C ASP A 75 18.43 12.27 -3.61
N GLN A 76 18.88 13.16 -4.49
CA GLN A 76 20.05 12.92 -5.35
C GLN A 76 21.36 12.80 -4.54
N ILE A 77 21.51 13.60 -3.49
CA ILE A 77 22.65 13.55 -2.58
C ILE A 77 22.58 12.28 -1.73
N ALA A 78 21.41 11.90 -1.22
CA ALA A 78 21.17 10.67 -0.48
C ALA A 78 21.43 9.44 -1.35
N ALA A 79 20.97 9.44 -2.60
CA ALA A 79 21.26 8.38 -3.58
C ALA A 79 22.75 8.31 -3.98
N ARG A 80 23.51 9.40 -3.83
CA ARG A 80 24.97 9.43 -4.08
C ARG A 80 25.80 9.09 -2.84
N LEU A 81 25.35 9.46 -1.65
CA LEU A 81 26.02 9.21 -0.37
C LEU A 81 25.73 7.81 0.15
N HIS A 82 24.51 7.32 -0.10
CA HIS A 82 24.12 5.93 -0.04
C HIS A 82 23.90 5.49 -1.48
N PRO A 83 24.97 5.22 -2.26
CA PRO A 83 24.78 4.44 -3.48
C PRO A 83 23.98 3.24 -3.03
N GLN A 84 22.76 3.10 -3.58
CA GLN A 84 21.86 1.98 -3.28
C GLN A 84 22.78 0.80 -3.07
N ARG A 85 22.79 0.24 -1.85
CA ARG A 85 23.52 -0.98 -1.60
C ARG A 85 23.02 -1.88 -2.72
N SER A 86 23.82 -2.09 -3.76
CA SER A 86 23.64 -3.21 -4.65
C SER A 86 24.03 -4.36 -3.76
N LYS A 87 23.14 -4.70 -2.80
CA LYS A 87 23.11 -6.03 -2.23
C LYS A 87 23.11 -6.88 -3.49
N ALA A 88 24.19 -7.65 -3.67
CA ALA A 88 24.19 -8.68 -4.69
C ALA A 88 22.83 -9.38 -4.59
N PRO A 89 22.15 -9.64 -5.73
CA PRO A 89 20.84 -10.26 -5.71
C PRO A 89 20.91 -11.45 -4.76
N ILE A 90 20.11 -11.40 -3.69
CA ILE A 90 20.12 -12.48 -2.72
C ILE A 90 19.67 -13.69 -3.51
N SER A 91 20.54 -14.71 -3.59
CA SER A 91 20.23 -15.91 -4.34
C SER A 91 19.08 -16.60 -3.62
N LEU A 92 17.93 -16.67 -4.27
CA LEU A 92 16.77 -17.34 -3.73
C LEU A 92 17.09 -18.81 -3.49
N ASN A 93 16.72 -19.31 -2.30
CA ASN A 93 16.88 -20.72 -1.98
C ASN A 93 16.08 -21.58 -2.98
N THR A 94 16.77 -22.49 -3.68
CA THR A 94 16.17 -23.34 -4.71
C THR A 94 15.04 -24.24 -4.18
N ALA A 95 15.15 -24.74 -2.94
CA ALA A 95 14.11 -25.57 -2.35
C ALA A 95 12.84 -24.76 -2.10
N PHE A 96 12.99 -23.54 -1.57
CA PHE A 96 11.88 -22.62 -1.39
C PHE A 96 11.26 -22.18 -2.72
N ALA A 97 12.08 -21.89 -3.74
CA ALA A 97 11.60 -21.55 -5.08
C ALA A 97 10.76 -22.67 -5.71
N ASN A 98 11.18 -23.93 -5.57
CA ASN A 98 10.40 -25.09 -6.02
C ASN A 98 9.10 -25.24 -5.24
N GLN A 99 9.12 -25.03 -3.92
CA GLN A 99 7.90 -25.05 -3.10
C GLN A 99 6.91 -23.96 -3.51
N LEU A 100 7.38 -22.74 -3.78
CA LEU A 100 6.56 -21.66 -4.31
C LEU A 100 5.89 -22.03 -5.65
N LEU A 101 6.62 -22.75 -6.51
CA LEU A 101 6.08 -23.22 -7.79
C LEU A 101 5.05 -24.34 -7.61
N ASP A 102 5.29 -25.28 -6.70
CA ASP A 102 4.46 -26.48 -6.55
C ASP A 102 3.18 -26.21 -5.75
N ALA A 103 3.20 -25.27 -4.80
CA ALA A 103 2.06 -24.96 -3.94
C ALA A 103 0.77 -24.59 -4.70
N PRO A 104 0.80 -23.72 -5.75
CA PRO A 104 -0.38 -23.45 -6.57
C PRO A 104 -1.03 -24.70 -7.17
N LEU A 105 -0.23 -25.65 -7.68
CA LEU A 105 -0.76 -26.89 -8.26
C LEU A 105 -1.35 -27.80 -7.18
N ALA A 106 -0.69 -27.92 -6.03
CA ALA A 106 -1.20 -28.71 -4.92
C ALA A 106 -2.54 -28.17 -4.38
N VAL A 107 -2.69 -26.84 -4.32
CA VAL A 107 -3.97 -26.20 -3.94
C VAL A 107 -5.01 -26.39 -5.03
N ALA A 108 -4.64 -26.21 -6.30
CA ALA A 108 -5.54 -26.41 -7.43
C ALA A 108 -6.05 -27.86 -7.49
N GLU A 109 -5.20 -28.85 -7.22
CA GLU A 109 -5.59 -30.26 -7.18
C GLU A 109 -6.64 -30.54 -6.10
N LYS A 110 -6.50 -29.94 -4.92
CA LYS A 110 -7.47 -30.06 -3.82
C LYS A 110 -8.83 -29.43 -4.17
N GLN A 111 -8.83 -28.31 -4.89
CA GLN A 111 -10.06 -27.55 -5.18
C GLN A 111 -10.76 -27.96 -6.48
N LEU A 112 -9.99 -28.26 -7.53
CA LEU A 112 -10.47 -28.53 -8.88
C LEU A 112 -10.41 -30.01 -9.26
N GLY A 113 -9.59 -30.80 -8.54
CA GLY A 113 -9.35 -32.21 -8.82
C GLY A 113 -8.23 -32.46 -9.84
N HIS A 114 -7.65 -33.66 -9.76
CA HIS A 114 -6.47 -34.06 -10.54
C HIS A 114 -6.63 -33.93 -12.06
N ALA A 115 -7.79 -34.31 -12.60
CA ALA A 115 -8.04 -34.27 -14.04
C ALA A 115 -7.97 -32.84 -14.61
N GLN A 116 -8.45 -31.84 -13.85
CA GLN A 116 -8.38 -30.45 -14.27
C GLN A 116 -6.95 -29.90 -14.20
N VAL A 117 -6.16 -30.34 -13.20
CA VAL A 117 -4.75 -29.95 -13.07
C VAL A 117 -3.92 -30.44 -14.26
N LEU A 118 -4.18 -31.63 -14.78
CA LEU A 118 -3.50 -32.12 -15.99
C LEU A 118 -3.75 -31.22 -17.20
N LEU A 119 -4.96 -30.68 -17.35
CA LEU A 119 -5.27 -29.70 -18.40
C LEU A 119 -4.55 -28.37 -18.16
N ILE A 120 -4.54 -27.89 -16.91
CA ILE A 120 -3.82 -26.66 -16.52
C ILE A 120 -2.34 -26.76 -16.87
N VAL A 121 -1.69 -27.89 -16.59
CA VAL A 121 -0.26 -28.11 -16.91
C VAL A 121 -0.02 -28.13 -18.42
N GLN A 122 -0.94 -28.67 -19.21
CA GLN A 122 -0.84 -28.64 -20.67
C GLN A 122 -0.96 -27.21 -21.22
N ASP A 123 -1.94 -26.44 -20.72
CA ASP A 123 -2.14 -25.05 -21.11
C ASP A 123 -0.95 -24.17 -20.67
N GLU A 124 -0.34 -24.49 -19.52
CA GLU A 124 0.83 -23.79 -18.99
C GLU A 124 2.02 -23.89 -19.95
N ILE A 125 2.24 -25.05 -20.58
CA ILE A 125 3.33 -25.26 -21.55
C ILE A 125 3.18 -24.32 -22.76
N GLU A 126 1.97 -24.19 -23.30
CA GLU A 126 1.73 -23.30 -24.44
C GLU A 126 1.82 -21.82 -24.03
N LEU A 127 1.32 -21.47 -22.84
CA LEU A 127 1.43 -20.11 -22.32
C LEU A 127 2.89 -19.70 -22.12
N ARG A 128 3.72 -20.57 -21.53
CA ARG A 128 5.17 -20.37 -21.36
C ARG A 128 5.82 -20.00 -22.69
N ARG A 129 5.57 -20.77 -23.75
CA ARG A 129 6.12 -20.52 -25.10
C ARG A 129 5.75 -19.13 -25.64
N ARG A 130 4.53 -18.66 -25.36
CA ARG A 130 4.05 -17.34 -25.81
C ARG A 130 4.61 -16.18 -24.99
N THR A 131 4.89 -16.41 -23.71
CA THR A 131 5.22 -15.35 -22.76
C THR A 131 6.71 -15.21 -22.51
N GLU A 132 7.52 -16.20 -22.89
CA GLU A 132 8.98 -16.21 -22.72
C GLU A 132 9.63 -14.91 -23.20
N GLN A 133 9.20 -14.37 -24.34
CA GLN A 133 9.73 -13.12 -24.91
C GLN A 133 9.52 -11.86 -24.04
N PHE A 134 8.56 -11.87 -23.13
CA PHE A 134 8.28 -10.73 -22.24
C PHE A 134 9.13 -10.76 -20.96
N PHE A 135 9.58 -11.96 -20.56
CA PHE A 135 10.29 -12.17 -19.30
C PHE A 135 11.79 -12.44 -19.50
N ARG A 136 12.21 -12.91 -20.68
CA ARG A 136 13.59 -13.27 -20.99
C ARG A 136 14.28 -12.16 -21.82
N PRO A 137 15.42 -11.60 -21.40
CA PRO A 137 16.21 -10.73 -22.28
C PRO A 137 16.78 -11.55 -23.45
N ALA A 138 16.84 -10.94 -24.65
CA ALA A 138 17.23 -11.58 -25.91
C ALA A 138 18.61 -12.27 -25.93
N SER A 139 19.41 -12.15 -24.87
CA SER A 139 20.76 -12.72 -24.72
C SER A 139 20.82 -14.05 -23.96
N ALA A 140 19.73 -14.53 -23.36
CA ALA A 140 19.72 -15.84 -22.69
C ALA A 140 19.43 -16.95 -23.72
N ALA A 141 20.32 -17.94 -23.79
CA ALA A 141 20.20 -19.06 -24.74
C ALA A 141 18.83 -19.77 -24.56
N ALA A 142 18.13 -19.96 -25.68
CA ALA A 142 16.90 -20.75 -25.72
C ALA A 142 17.21 -22.18 -25.26
N GLY A 143 16.63 -22.55 -24.12
CA GLY A 143 16.87 -23.82 -23.45
C GLY A 143 15.87 -24.00 -22.33
N THR A 144 15.32 -25.20 -22.24
CA THR A 144 14.09 -25.63 -21.55
C THR A 144 14.15 -25.68 -20.02
N ASP A 145 15.32 -25.46 -19.41
CA ASP A 145 15.49 -25.54 -17.96
C ASP A 145 15.69 -24.13 -17.39
N ALA A 146 14.57 -23.45 -17.13
CA ALA A 146 14.60 -22.19 -16.40
C ALA A 146 14.95 -22.48 -14.94
N ASP A 147 16.08 -21.94 -14.47
CA ASP A 147 16.53 -22.11 -13.09
C ASP A 147 15.58 -21.35 -12.15
N PRO A 148 14.83 -22.03 -11.27
CA PRO A 148 13.87 -21.38 -10.37
C PRO A 148 14.56 -20.51 -9.31
N SER A 149 15.89 -20.61 -9.14
CA SER A 149 16.64 -19.69 -8.27
C SER A 149 16.91 -18.33 -8.92
N ASP A 150 16.73 -18.19 -10.25
CA ASP A 150 16.70 -16.89 -10.92
C ASP A 150 15.32 -16.25 -10.70
N PRO A 151 15.24 -15.09 -10.02
CA PRO A 151 13.98 -14.37 -9.78
C PRO A 151 13.17 -14.14 -11.07
N LYS A 152 13.81 -13.86 -12.20
CA LYS A 152 13.09 -13.61 -13.46
C LYS A 152 12.45 -14.87 -14.02
N ALA A 153 13.18 -15.98 -13.98
CA ALA A 153 12.67 -17.28 -14.37
C ALA A 153 11.52 -17.73 -13.46
N LEU A 154 11.70 -17.60 -12.14
CA LEU A 154 10.66 -17.92 -11.16
C LEU A 154 9.39 -17.11 -11.41
N ASN A 155 9.52 -15.80 -11.64
CA ASN A 155 8.38 -14.93 -11.93
C ASN A 155 7.60 -15.33 -13.17
N TRP A 156 8.32 -15.65 -14.24
CA TRP A 156 7.70 -16.13 -15.47
C TRP A 156 6.93 -17.43 -15.25
N LEU A 157 7.53 -18.39 -14.55
CA LEU A 157 6.92 -19.68 -14.25
C LEU A 157 5.67 -19.53 -13.37
N LEU A 158 5.76 -18.73 -12.30
CA LEU A 158 4.65 -18.44 -11.41
C LEU A 158 3.52 -17.69 -12.13
N TYR A 159 3.86 -16.71 -12.97
CA TYR A 159 2.89 -16.01 -13.81
C TYR A 159 2.14 -17.00 -14.69
N CYS A 160 2.83 -17.87 -15.43
CA CYS A 160 2.17 -18.82 -16.32
C CYS A 160 1.23 -19.74 -15.55
N ARG A 161 1.67 -20.26 -14.41
CA ARG A 161 0.91 -21.17 -13.56
C ARG A 161 -0.31 -20.53 -12.93
N MET A 162 -0.16 -19.36 -12.33
CA MET A 162 -1.28 -18.63 -11.74
C MET A 162 -2.27 -18.19 -12.80
N HIS A 163 -1.78 -17.75 -13.97
CA HIS A 163 -2.63 -17.34 -15.08
C HIS A 163 -3.52 -18.49 -15.56
N THR A 164 -2.95 -19.68 -15.78
CA THR A 164 -3.74 -20.85 -16.21
C THR A 164 -4.68 -21.38 -15.14
N ILE A 165 -4.32 -21.31 -13.85
CA ILE A 165 -5.24 -21.67 -12.77
C ILE A 165 -6.42 -20.68 -12.70
N CYS A 166 -6.13 -19.38 -12.70
CA CYS A 166 -7.13 -18.32 -12.58
C CYS A 166 -8.04 -18.20 -13.82
N SER A 167 -7.61 -18.65 -15.00
CA SER A 167 -8.47 -18.74 -16.19
C SER A 167 -9.55 -19.83 -16.03
N VAL A 168 -9.26 -20.90 -15.29
CA VAL A 168 -10.21 -21.97 -14.95
C VAL A 168 -11.11 -21.59 -13.77
N LEU A 169 -10.71 -20.59 -12.97
CA LEU A 169 -11.49 -20.01 -11.88
C LEU A 169 -12.11 -18.66 -12.30
N PRO A 170 -13.21 -18.63 -13.08
CA PRO A 170 -13.74 -17.38 -13.62
C PRO A 170 -14.40 -16.48 -12.56
N ALA A 171 -14.87 -17.07 -11.46
CA ALA A 171 -15.54 -16.32 -10.40
C ALA A 171 -14.52 -15.68 -9.46
N ARG A 172 -14.66 -14.37 -9.19
CA ARG A 172 -13.81 -13.62 -8.25
C ARG A 172 -13.77 -14.25 -6.86
N SER A 173 -14.90 -14.77 -6.37
CA SER A 173 -14.97 -15.47 -5.08
C SER A 173 -14.15 -16.77 -5.06
N ALA A 174 -14.13 -17.52 -6.16
CA ALA A 174 -13.35 -18.74 -6.28
C ALA A 174 -11.85 -18.44 -6.32
N ARG A 175 -11.44 -17.39 -7.04
CA ARG A 175 -10.05 -16.91 -7.01
C ARG A 175 -9.62 -16.47 -5.60
N ARG A 176 -10.50 -15.77 -4.87
CA ARG A 176 -10.22 -15.35 -3.50
C ARG A 176 -9.98 -16.56 -2.58
N LEU A 177 -10.88 -17.55 -2.60
CA LEU A 177 -10.73 -18.80 -1.84
C LEU A 177 -9.48 -19.59 -2.22
N PHE A 178 -9.11 -19.58 -3.50
CA PHE A 178 -7.86 -20.17 -3.98
C PHE A 178 -6.64 -19.48 -3.38
N MET A 179 -6.58 -18.15 -3.41
CA MET A 179 -5.49 -17.37 -2.83
C MET A 179 -5.38 -17.55 -1.31
N GLU A 180 -6.51 -17.58 -0.59
CA GLU A 180 -6.56 -17.89 0.85
C GLU A 180 -5.99 -19.29 1.12
N SER A 181 -6.37 -20.30 0.34
CA SER A 181 -5.87 -21.67 0.49
C SER A 181 -4.38 -21.79 0.15
N LEU A 182 -3.92 -21.01 -0.83
CA LEU A 182 -2.52 -20.94 -1.23
C LEU A 182 -1.65 -20.27 -0.17
N GLY A 183 -2.13 -19.16 0.42
CA GLY A 183 -1.48 -18.50 1.55
C GLY A 183 -1.28 -19.44 2.74
N ASN A 184 -2.33 -20.20 3.08
CA ASN A 184 -2.25 -21.24 4.11
C ASN A 184 -1.22 -22.34 3.76
N ALA A 185 -1.26 -22.86 2.52
CA ALA A 185 -0.32 -23.90 2.10
C ALA A 185 1.13 -23.42 2.18
N LEU A 186 1.42 -22.19 1.75
CA LEU A 186 2.77 -21.60 1.81
C LEU A 186 3.25 -21.38 3.24
N LEU A 187 2.36 -20.89 4.12
CA LEU A 187 2.67 -20.72 5.53
C LEU A 187 3.05 -22.04 6.20
N GLU A 188 2.36 -23.12 5.84
CA GLU A 188 2.60 -24.46 6.38
C GLU A 188 3.86 -25.13 5.82
N SER A 189 4.09 -25.05 4.51
CA SER A 189 5.12 -25.85 3.85
C SER A 189 6.43 -25.13 3.62
N ALA A 190 6.39 -23.82 3.39
CA ALA A 190 7.53 -23.09 2.84
C ALA A 190 8.31 -22.30 3.91
N VAL A 191 7.62 -21.88 4.97
CA VAL A 191 8.20 -20.98 6.00
C VAL A 191 8.21 -21.63 7.39
N ASP A 192 7.75 -22.89 7.53
CA ASP A 192 7.57 -23.65 8.79
C ASP A 192 7.14 -22.77 9.97
N SER A 193 6.11 -21.96 9.72
CA SER A 193 5.75 -20.85 10.60
C SER A 193 4.73 -21.22 11.68
N ARG A 194 4.41 -22.51 11.83
CA ARG A 194 3.46 -22.97 12.87
C ARG A 194 3.94 -22.65 14.28
N GLY A 195 5.25 -22.62 14.50
CA GLY A 195 5.85 -22.16 15.76
C GLY A 195 5.82 -20.65 15.99
N ALA A 196 5.41 -19.87 14.97
CA ALA A 196 5.25 -18.42 15.06
C ALA A 196 3.85 -18.01 15.57
N ILE A 197 2.85 -18.91 15.48
CA ILE A 197 1.48 -18.60 15.89
C ILE A 197 1.47 -18.35 17.41
N PRO A 198 1.06 -17.16 17.87
CA PRO A 198 1.03 -16.83 19.28
C PRO A 198 -0.06 -17.64 19.99
N ARG A 199 0.17 -17.98 21.26
CA ARG A 199 -0.82 -18.72 22.07
C ARG A 199 -2.03 -17.87 22.44
N GLU A 200 -1.84 -16.56 22.52
CA GLU A 200 -2.89 -15.58 22.83
C GLU A 200 -2.89 -14.50 21.73
N PRO A 201 -4.08 -14.05 21.28
CA PRO A 201 -4.23 -13.06 20.22
C PRO A 201 -3.93 -11.64 20.73
N THR A 202 -2.69 -11.37 21.13
CA THR A 202 -2.26 -10.04 21.55
C THR A 202 -1.68 -9.25 20.37
N PRO A 203 -1.79 -7.91 20.35
CA PRO A 203 -1.17 -7.08 19.31
C PRO A 203 0.33 -7.40 19.13
N ASP A 204 1.08 -7.44 20.23
CA ASP A 204 2.50 -7.80 20.25
C ASP A 204 2.76 -9.22 19.70
N GLY A 205 1.89 -10.17 20.05
CA GLY A 205 1.97 -11.55 19.57
C GLY A 205 1.82 -11.63 18.05
N ILE A 206 0.86 -10.90 17.49
CA ILE A 206 0.62 -10.84 16.05
C ILE A 206 1.79 -10.18 15.34
N VAL A 207 2.27 -9.01 15.81
CA VAL A 207 3.42 -8.32 15.22
C VAL A 207 4.68 -9.19 15.26
N SER A 208 4.92 -9.87 16.38
CA SER A 208 6.05 -10.80 16.52
C SER A 208 5.95 -12.00 15.59
N ALA A 209 4.75 -12.57 15.43
CA ALA A 209 4.50 -13.68 14.51
C ALA A 209 4.78 -13.27 13.06
N VAL A 210 4.22 -12.14 12.62
CA VAL A 210 4.46 -11.58 11.28
C VAL A 210 5.95 -11.31 11.06
N GLY A 211 6.62 -10.69 12.04
CA GLY A 211 8.05 -10.44 11.97
C GLY A 211 8.88 -11.72 11.83
N ARG A 212 8.50 -12.81 12.49
CA ARG A 212 9.19 -14.11 12.36
C ARG A 212 9.02 -14.72 10.96
N VAL A 213 7.82 -14.66 10.39
CA VAL A 213 7.57 -15.15 9.02
C VAL A 213 8.39 -14.36 8.00
N LEU A 214 8.42 -13.03 8.14
CA LEU A 214 9.23 -12.17 7.26
C LEU A 214 10.73 -12.40 7.44
N GLN A 215 11.19 -12.66 8.66
CA GLN A 215 12.60 -13.04 8.90
C GLN A 215 12.97 -14.34 8.17
N ASN A 216 12.10 -15.36 8.24
CA ASN A 216 12.32 -16.62 7.53
C ASN A 216 12.32 -16.39 5.99
N LEU A 217 11.47 -15.50 5.48
CA LEU A 217 11.48 -15.10 4.06
C LEU A 217 12.78 -14.39 3.66
N GLU A 218 13.34 -13.56 4.54
CA GLU A 218 14.64 -12.93 4.32
C GLU A 218 15.77 -13.98 4.29
N GLU A 219 15.74 -14.95 5.21
CA GLU A 219 16.74 -16.03 5.29
C GLU A 219 16.78 -16.93 4.05
N VAL A 220 15.63 -17.20 3.44
CA VAL A 220 15.55 -17.97 2.17
C VAL A 220 15.81 -17.10 0.94
N GLY A 221 16.02 -15.80 1.12
CA GLY A 221 16.30 -14.85 0.04
C GLY A 221 15.09 -14.44 -0.79
N PHE A 222 13.88 -14.60 -0.24
CA PHE A 222 12.65 -14.15 -0.90
C PHE A 222 12.45 -12.64 -0.81
N ILE A 223 12.94 -12.01 0.25
CA ILE A 223 12.96 -10.55 0.43
C ILE A 223 14.34 -10.13 0.92
N SER A 224 14.74 -8.88 0.69
CA SER A 224 16.03 -8.35 1.17
C SER A 224 15.95 -7.62 2.50
N GLY A 225 14.74 -7.31 2.94
CA GLY A 225 14.45 -6.62 4.19
C GLY A 225 12.95 -6.45 4.38
N PHE A 226 12.56 -6.11 5.60
CA PHE A 226 11.17 -5.84 5.92
C PHE A 226 11.03 -4.86 7.09
N LYS A 227 9.83 -4.30 7.23
CA LYS A 227 9.42 -3.51 8.38
C LYS A 227 7.97 -3.80 8.71
N VAL A 228 7.66 -3.96 9.98
CA VAL A 228 6.28 -4.05 10.47
C VAL A 228 5.99 -2.81 11.29
N GLU A 229 4.95 -2.07 10.93
CA GLU A 229 4.52 -0.86 11.62
C GLU A 229 3.11 -1.05 12.18
N MET A 230 2.99 -0.86 13.48
CA MET A 230 1.72 -0.71 14.18
C MET A 230 1.89 0.46 15.15
N SER A 231 0.97 1.42 15.14
CA SER A 231 1.04 2.56 16.05
C SER A 231 0.58 2.16 17.46
N SER A 232 1.07 2.82 18.51
CA SER A 232 0.61 2.55 19.88
C SER A 232 -0.90 2.72 20.05
N LEU A 233 -1.50 3.68 19.33
CA LEU A 233 -2.96 3.83 19.28
C LEU A 233 -3.64 2.61 18.65
N ALA A 234 -3.06 2.06 17.58
CA ALA A 234 -3.60 0.87 16.94
C ALA A 234 -3.48 -0.36 17.85
N GLU A 235 -2.40 -0.48 18.63
CA GLU A 235 -2.23 -1.54 19.63
C GLU A 235 -3.30 -1.45 20.72
N GLU A 236 -3.54 -0.26 21.26
CA GLU A 236 -4.60 0.00 22.25
C GLU A 236 -5.98 -0.35 21.68
N LEU A 237 -6.30 0.12 20.48
CA LEU A 237 -7.58 -0.19 19.81
C LEU A 237 -7.77 -1.69 19.61
N LEU A 238 -6.74 -2.40 19.17
CA LEU A 238 -6.83 -3.84 18.95
C LEU A 238 -7.01 -4.59 20.28
N ALA A 239 -6.32 -4.17 21.34
CA ALA A 239 -6.46 -4.74 22.67
C ALA A 239 -7.88 -4.54 23.26
N ASP A 240 -8.54 -3.43 22.92
CA ASP A 240 -9.93 -3.16 23.28
C ASP A 240 -10.96 -3.89 22.38
N GLY A 241 -10.49 -4.69 21.41
CA GLY A 241 -11.34 -5.42 20.46
C GLY A 241 -11.90 -4.55 19.33
N GLU A 242 -11.41 -3.31 19.20
CA GLU A 242 -11.73 -2.43 18.10
C GLU A 242 -10.90 -2.75 16.85
N ARG A 243 -11.20 -2.03 15.76
CA ARG A 243 -10.45 -2.17 14.51
C ARG A 243 -9.16 -1.37 14.56
N ALA A 244 -8.08 -2.01 14.15
CA ALA A 244 -6.74 -1.41 14.13
C ALA A 244 -6.08 -1.61 12.77
N GLN A 245 -5.06 -0.83 12.48
CA GLN A 245 -4.29 -0.93 11.25
C GLN A 245 -2.85 -1.34 11.54
N MET A 246 -2.34 -2.28 10.74
CA MET A 246 -0.94 -2.69 10.73
C MET A 246 -0.43 -2.61 9.29
N THR A 247 0.77 -2.11 9.09
CA THR A 247 1.40 -1.99 7.77
C THR A 247 2.69 -2.79 7.74
N VAL A 248 2.85 -3.60 6.70
CA VAL A 248 4.04 -4.43 6.45
C VAL A 248 4.73 -3.94 5.19
N PHE A 249 6.02 -3.70 5.26
CA PHE A 249 6.88 -3.35 4.14
C PHE A 249 7.83 -4.52 3.87
N ALA A 250 8.02 -4.88 2.62
CA ALA A 250 8.97 -5.89 2.17
C ALA A 250 9.76 -5.35 0.97
N ASP A 251 11.08 -5.41 1.07
CA ASP A 251 12.02 -4.86 0.09
C ASP A 251 12.62 -5.97 -0.80
N ASP A 252 12.96 -5.60 -2.04
CA ASP A 252 13.49 -6.43 -3.12
C ASP A 252 12.88 -7.84 -3.17
N VAL A 253 11.55 -7.91 -3.27
CA VAL A 253 10.83 -9.18 -3.31
C VAL A 253 11.24 -9.97 -4.55
N ALA A 254 11.67 -11.22 -4.36
CA ALA A 254 12.16 -12.10 -5.43
C ALA A 254 11.07 -12.37 -6.49
N THR A 255 9.80 -12.27 -6.10
CA THR A 255 8.70 -12.20 -7.07
C THR A 255 8.43 -10.76 -7.50
N MET A 256 8.39 -10.52 -8.81
CA MET A 256 8.11 -9.25 -9.47
C MET A 256 6.63 -9.13 -9.86
N PRO A 257 5.80 -8.47 -9.05
CA PRO A 257 4.44 -8.07 -9.44
C PRO A 257 4.43 -7.12 -10.66
N ALA A 258 5.54 -6.43 -10.95
CA ALA A 258 5.73 -5.60 -12.14
C ALA A 258 5.48 -6.34 -13.45
N ALA A 259 5.81 -7.63 -13.49
CA ALA A 259 5.71 -8.41 -14.71
C ALA A 259 4.26 -8.58 -15.18
N GLN A 260 3.28 -8.53 -14.26
CA GLN A 260 1.85 -8.50 -14.62
C GLN A 260 1.40 -7.12 -15.08
N THR A 261 1.86 -6.05 -14.42
CA THR A 261 1.56 -4.68 -14.85
C THR A 261 2.09 -4.43 -16.27
N MET A 262 3.28 -4.96 -16.59
CA MET A 262 3.86 -4.91 -17.94
C MET A 262 3.10 -5.80 -18.95
N ALA A 263 2.48 -6.89 -18.51
CA ALA A 263 1.63 -7.74 -19.35
C ALA A 263 0.25 -7.12 -19.65
N GLY A 264 -0.08 -5.97 -19.05
CA GLY A 264 -1.33 -5.25 -19.26
C GLY A 264 -2.54 -5.93 -18.61
N GLU A 265 -2.30 -6.83 -17.66
CA GLU A 265 -3.35 -7.51 -16.91
C GLU A 265 -3.82 -6.62 -15.74
N SER A 266 -5.13 -6.67 -15.47
CA SER A 266 -5.71 -5.98 -14.32
C SER A 266 -5.10 -6.54 -13.03
N TYR A 267 -4.62 -5.62 -12.17
CA TYR A 267 -3.98 -5.92 -10.87
C TYR A 267 -4.75 -6.94 -10.02
N ASN A 268 -6.08 -7.01 -10.16
CA ASN A 268 -6.95 -7.87 -9.37
C ASN A 268 -7.21 -9.25 -9.97
N ASP A 269 -6.75 -9.52 -11.20
CA ASP A 269 -7.23 -10.67 -11.95
C ASP A 269 -6.30 -11.89 -11.93
N LEU A 270 -4.96 -11.72 -11.89
CA LEU A 270 -4.04 -12.81 -12.26
C LEU A 270 -2.68 -12.85 -11.51
N ALA A 271 -2.42 -11.98 -10.53
CA ALA A 271 -1.12 -11.88 -9.87
C ALA A 271 -0.92 -12.87 -8.70
N PRO A 272 0.24 -13.57 -8.60
CA PRO A 272 0.69 -14.29 -7.42
C PRO A 272 1.04 -13.30 -6.32
N VAL A 273 0.03 -12.92 -5.58
CA VAL A 273 0.18 -12.16 -4.37
C VAL A 273 0.41 -13.16 -3.24
N PHE A 274 1.66 -13.39 -2.84
CA PHE A 274 1.97 -14.38 -1.81
C PHE A 274 2.06 -13.79 -0.41
N ILE A 275 2.65 -12.59 -0.27
CA ILE A 275 2.91 -12.01 1.05
C ILE A 275 1.59 -11.70 1.77
N GLY A 276 0.66 -10.97 1.14
CA GLY A 276 -0.62 -10.62 1.75
C GLY A 276 -1.44 -11.82 2.22
N PRO A 277 -1.86 -12.76 1.34
CA PRO A 277 -2.61 -13.95 1.72
C PRO A 277 -1.90 -14.85 2.74
N MET A 278 -0.58 -14.99 2.66
CA MET A 278 0.18 -15.80 3.63
C MET A 278 0.17 -15.16 5.02
N LEU A 279 0.41 -13.84 5.11
CA LEU A 279 0.36 -13.11 6.38
C LEU A 279 -1.08 -13.01 6.91
N ALA A 280 -2.07 -12.84 6.04
CA ALA A 280 -3.48 -12.87 6.43
C ALA A 280 -3.84 -14.22 7.08
N SER A 281 -3.42 -15.32 6.45
CA SER A 281 -3.61 -16.68 6.99
C SER A 281 -2.95 -16.84 8.37
N LEU A 282 -1.76 -16.27 8.57
CA LEU A 282 -1.09 -16.28 9.88
C LEU A 282 -1.87 -15.48 10.92
N ILE A 283 -2.33 -14.28 10.57
CA ILE A 283 -3.07 -13.38 11.46
C ILE A 283 -4.41 -14.01 11.88
N GLU A 284 -5.11 -14.64 10.92
CA GLU A 284 -6.33 -15.41 11.19
C GLU A 284 -6.07 -16.61 12.10
N ALA A 285 -5.00 -17.37 11.84
CA ALA A 285 -4.57 -18.46 12.71
C ALA A 285 -4.15 -17.98 14.11
N SER A 286 -3.75 -16.72 14.23
CA SER A 286 -3.42 -16.06 15.50
C SER A 286 -4.64 -15.57 16.26
N GLY A 287 -5.85 -15.70 15.72
CA GLY A 287 -7.11 -15.29 16.38
C GLY A 287 -7.59 -13.88 16.05
N ALA A 288 -7.10 -13.27 14.96
CA ALA A 288 -7.55 -11.97 14.49
C ALA A 288 -8.14 -12.06 13.08
N SER A 289 -9.31 -11.48 12.86
CA SER A 289 -9.82 -11.25 11.51
C SER A 289 -9.01 -10.16 10.83
N CYS A 290 -8.77 -10.30 9.53
CA CYS A 290 -8.09 -9.26 8.78
C CYS A 290 -8.61 -9.12 7.35
N ASP A 291 -8.68 -7.87 6.90
CA ASP A 291 -8.73 -7.52 5.48
C ASP A 291 -7.40 -6.87 5.12
N PHE A 292 -6.94 -6.99 3.88
CA PHE A 292 -5.69 -6.35 3.46
C PHE A 292 -5.74 -5.77 2.05
N GLU A 293 -4.90 -4.75 1.84
CA GLU A 293 -4.63 -4.14 0.55
C GLU A 293 -3.12 -4.14 0.31
N GLU A 294 -2.71 -4.35 -0.95
CA GLU A 294 -1.31 -4.32 -1.33
C GLU A 294 -0.99 -3.17 -2.27
N PHE A 295 0.18 -2.56 -2.05
CA PHE A 295 0.73 -1.48 -2.83
C PHE A 295 2.15 -1.84 -3.25
N TYR A 296 2.51 -1.50 -4.49
CA TYR A 296 3.84 -1.77 -5.04
C TYR A 296 4.63 -0.48 -5.13
N ILE A 297 5.83 -0.49 -4.57
CA ILE A 297 6.68 0.70 -4.48
C ILE A 297 7.92 0.48 -5.34
N ASP A 298 8.21 1.47 -6.17
CA ASP A 298 9.50 1.59 -6.83
C ASP A 298 10.37 2.54 -6.01
N ASN A 299 11.54 2.05 -5.61
CA ASN A 299 12.53 2.84 -4.88
C ASN A 299 13.08 4.01 -5.72
N THR A 300 12.84 4.01 -7.03
CA THR A 300 13.23 5.07 -7.95
C THR A 300 12.01 5.66 -8.63
N PHE A 301 11.83 6.98 -8.58
CA PHE A 301 10.80 7.62 -9.39
C PHE A 301 11.12 7.45 -10.88
N GLN A 302 10.30 6.67 -11.60
CA GLN A 302 10.42 6.48 -13.04
C GLN A 302 9.48 7.42 -13.79
N ARG A 303 10.04 8.32 -14.61
CA ARG A 303 9.25 9.20 -15.48
C ARG A 303 8.59 8.44 -16.63
N ASN A 304 9.18 7.31 -17.04
CA ASN A 304 8.63 6.42 -18.05
C ASN A 304 7.81 5.31 -17.37
N PRO A 305 6.49 5.22 -17.59
CA PRO A 305 5.66 4.15 -17.02
C PRO A 305 6.10 2.74 -17.44
N TYR A 306 6.72 2.60 -18.62
CA TYR A 306 7.26 1.32 -19.10
C TYR A 306 8.59 0.92 -18.47
N ALA A 307 9.19 1.81 -17.66
CA ALA A 307 10.40 1.54 -16.89
C ALA A 307 10.10 1.31 -15.40
N TYR A 308 8.82 1.22 -15.02
CA TYR A 308 8.39 0.94 -13.65
C TYR A 308 8.86 -0.44 -13.22
N ASP A 309 9.68 -0.49 -12.18
CA ASP A 309 10.31 -1.71 -11.66
C ASP A 309 10.16 -1.75 -10.13
N PRO A 310 8.93 -2.02 -9.61
CA PRO A 310 8.67 -2.05 -8.20
C PRO A 310 9.58 -3.07 -7.52
N THR A 311 10.36 -2.55 -6.59
CA THR A 311 11.31 -3.30 -5.77
C THR A 311 10.71 -3.60 -4.40
N GLY A 312 9.68 -2.87 -3.97
CA GLY A 312 9.02 -3.07 -2.69
C GLY A 312 7.54 -3.45 -2.79
N VAL A 313 7.07 -4.17 -1.78
CA VAL A 313 5.65 -4.45 -1.53
C VAL A 313 5.28 -3.86 -0.17
N VAL A 314 4.14 -3.19 -0.12
CA VAL A 314 3.52 -2.72 1.12
C VAL A 314 2.17 -3.37 1.26
N VAL A 315 1.95 -4.03 2.38
CA VAL A 315 0.67 -4.67 2.71
C VAL A 315 0.07 -3.97 3.92
N GLN A 316 -1.10 -3.38 3.72
CA GLN A 316 -1.86 -2.73 4.77
C GLN A 316 -2.96 -3.68 5.25
N PHE A 317 -2.90 -4.08 6.51
CA PHE A 317 -3.90 -4.92 7.18
C PHE A 317 -4.83 -4.08 8.05
N ASN A 318 -6.13 -4.32 7.92
CA ASN A 318 -7.16 -3.89 8.86
C ASN A 318 -7.50 -5.08 9.76
N LEU A 319 -7.18 -4.98 11.04
CA LEU A 319 -7.24 -6.06 12.02
C LEU A 319 -8.41 -5.88 12.98
N GLN A 320 -8.98 -6.99 13.43
CA GLN A 320 -9.92 -7.03 14.56
C GLN A 320 -9.83 -8.39 15.25
N LEU A 321 -9.65 -8.41 16.58
CA LEU A 321 -9.59 -9.66 17.35
C LEU A 321 -10.92 -10.42 17.25
N MET A 322 -10.83 -11.74 17.03
CA MET A 322 -12.00 -12.61 17.05
C MET A 322 -12.35 -12.88 18.53
N THR A 323 -13.56 -12.48 18.92
CA THR A 323 -14.10 -12.69 20.28
C THR A 323 -14.85 -14.00 20.40
#